data_AF-A0A2V6H4R0-F1
#
_entry.id   AF-A0A2V6H4R0-F1
#
_cell.length_a   1.000
_cell.length_b   1.000
_cell.length_c   1.000
_cell.angle_alpha   90.00
_cell.angle_beta   90.00
_cell.angle_gamma   90.00
#
_symmetry.space_group_name_H-M   'P 1'
#
loop_
_entity.id
_entity.type
_entity.pdbx_description
1 polymer ?
#
loop_
_entity_poly.entity_id
_entity_poly.type
_entity_poly.pdbx_seq_one_letter_code
_entity_poly.pdbx_strand_id
1 'polypeptide(L)'
;MKVKGSSMEMKQCAPKWTQSLTAVAFTIATLFAGSLSAQDKNSAAEATNICLQTARDALASCRSAARSDYQVALGKCINISDSTARRSCEEQAAADLADALDTCQGGFEVRQASCQKLGRGRYDPVIDPKNFTTTIDNPYFPLVPGTTFTYLTPNGRIKDVFAVTHHTRVINGVTCVQVHDSVYTNDELTENTLDFFAQDREGNVWYFGENTAELENGLLATIEGSFLSGLNNDKAGIIMKPHPAPGDFYRQEFSLGNAEDYAETLNLNSRVVVPYGRFNDCLKSQETTPLEPDALEDKYYAPGVGNVLTVDRVTGERDELISITTE
;
A
#
# COMPACT_ATOMS: atom_id res chain seq x y z
N MET A 1 -37.16 -15.67 -31.38
CA MET A 1 -37.70 -14.95 -30.20
C MET A 1 -36.61 -14.05 -29.65
N LYS A 2 -36.83 -12.72 -29.67
CA LYS A 2 -35.97 -11.73 -29.00
C LYS A 2 -36.20 -11.85 -27.49
N VAL A 3 -35.14 -12.02 -26.70
CA VAL A 3 -35.19 -11.77 -25.26
C VAL A 3 -34.28 -10.57 -24.98
N LYS A 4 -34.91 -9.54 -24.42
CA LYS A 4 -34.36 -8.22 -24.11
C LYS A 4 -33.37 -8.32 -22.95
N GLY A 5 -32.32 -7.51 -23.01
CA GLY A 5 -31.46 -7.21 -21.88
C GLY A 5 -32.21 -6.46 -20.78
N SER A 6 -31.80 -6.72 -19.54
CA SER A 6 -32.13 -5.91 -18.38
C SER A 6 -30.84 -5.40 -17.78
N SER A 7 -30.61 -4.10 -17.88
CA SER A 7 -29.57 -3.38 -17.14
C SER A 7 -29.95 -3.37 -15.66
N MET A 8 -29.09 -3.91 -14.79
CA MET A 8 -29.18 -3.67 -13.36
C MET A 8 -28.49 -2.35 -13.04
N GLU A 9 -29.29 -1.31 -12.76
CA GLU A 9 -28.82 -0.09 -12.12
C GLU A 9 -28.39 -0.42 -10.68
N MET A 10 -27.12 -0.14 -10.35
CA MET A 10 -26.64 -0.12 -8.96
C MET A 10 -27.28 1.04 -8.21
N LYS A 11 -28.21 0.72 -7.30
CA LYS A 11 -28.71 1.68 -6.32
C LYS A 11 -27.61 1.98 -5.30
N GLN A 12 -27.15 3.23 -5.28
CA GLN A 12 -26.36 3.78 -4.18
C GLN A 12 -27.17 3.72 -2.87
N CYS A 13 -26.77 2.83 -1.95
CA CYS A 13 -27.19 2.87 -0.57
C CYS A 13 -26.18 3.70 0.24
N ALA A 14 -26.38 5.01 0.28
CA ALA A 14 -25.71 5.87 1.28
C ALA A 14 -26.59 5.96 2.54
N PRO A 15 -26.05 5.77 3.75
CA PRO A 15 -26.82 5.92 4.98
C PRO A 15 -27.10 7.40 5.25
N LYS A 16 -28.38 7.80 5.20
CA LYS A 16 -28.85 9.12 5.64
C LYS A 16 -28.89 9.18 7.15
N TRP A 17 -27.89 9.80 7.77
CA TRP A 17 -27.96 10.20 9.17
C TRP A 17 -28.89 11.42 9.30
N THR A 18 -30.07 11.22 9.87
CA THR A 18 -30.99 12.29 10.24
C THR A 18 -30.40 13.11 11.38
N GLN A 19 -30.04 14.36 11.08
CA GLN A 19 -29.72 15.38 12.08
C GLN A 19 -31.01 15.83 12.78
N SER A 20 -31.11 15.57 14.08
CA SER A 20 -32.07 16.21 14.97
C SER A 20 -31.29 16.81 16.14
N LEU A 21 -30.82 18.04 15.98
CA LEU A 21 -30.40 18.87 17.11
C LEU A 21 -30.98 20.27 16.94
N THR A 22 -31.92 20.55 17.84
CA THR A 22 -32.61 21.81 18.08
C THR A 22 -31.63 22.96 18.31
N ALA A 23 -31.82 24.03 17.54
CA ALA A 23 -31.17 25.32 17.75
C ALA A 23 -31.65 25.97 19.05
N VAL A 24 -30.71 26.30 19.94
CA VAL A 24 -30.92 27.30 21.00
C VAL A 24 -30.00 28.47 20.70
N ALA A 25 -30.59 29.55 20.18
CA ALA A 25 -29.92 30.81 19.95
C ALA A 25 -29.83 31.58 21.28
N PHE A 26 -28.61 31.90 21.72
CA PHE A 26 -28.37 32.95 22.70
C PHE A 26 -27.55 34.06 22.03
N THR A 27 -28.23 35.14 21.70
CA THR A 27 -27.64 36.41 21.28
C THR A 27 -27.18 37.18 22.52
N ILE A 28 -25.87 37.34 22.67
CA ILE A 28 -25.29 38.40 23.52
C ILE A 28 -24.37 39.22 22.61
N ALA A 29 -24.86 40.40 22.23
CA ALA A 29 -24.07 41.42 21.56
C ALA A 29 -23.31 42.23 22.62
N THR A 30 -21.99 42.14 22.61
CA THR A 30 -21.11 43.09 23.31
C THR A 30 -20.20 43.77 22.30
N LEU A 31 -20.48 45.05 22.08
CA LEU A 31 -19.64 46.00 21.36
C LEU A 31 -18.36 46.24 22.16
N PHE A 32 -17.22 45.78 21.64
CA PHE A 32 -15.92 46.31 22.02
C PHE A 32 -15.30 47.03 20.82
N ALA A 33 -15.37 48.35 20.85
CA ALA A 33 -14.54 49.22 20.04
C ALA A 33 -13.13 49.22 20.65
N GLY A 34 -12.20 48.52 20.01
CA GLY A 34 -10.78 48.47 20.37
C GLY A 34 -9.94 48.78 19.14
N SER A 35 -9.18 49.86 19.24
CA SER A 35 -8.20 50.41 18.29
C SER A 35 -7.49 49.42 17.36
N LEU A 36 -7.51 49.74 16.05
CA LEU A 36 -6.57 49.21 15.07
C LEU A 36 -5.14 49.62 15.44
N SER A 37 -4.40 48.69 16.02
CA SER A 37 -2.94 48.65 15.89
C SER A 37 -2.63 47.68 14.76
N ALA A 38 -2.00 48.20 13.71
CA ALA A 38 -1.43 47.41 12.62
C ALA A 38 -0.33 46.51 13.21
N GLN A 39 -0.72 45.29 13.61
CA GLN A 39 0.22 44.20 13.82
C GLN A 39 0.63 43.68 12.45
N ASP A 40 1.93 43.67 12.24
CA ASP A 40 2.61 43.14 11.07
C ASP A 40 1.94 41.87 10.56
N LYS A 41 1.56 41.88 9.28
CA LYS A 41 1.14 40.69 8.51
C LYS A 41 2.33 39.74 8.26
N ASN A 42 3.12 39.47 9.28
CA ASN A 42 4.21 38.51 9.32
C ASN A 42 3.93 37.37 10.30
N SER A 43 2.66 37.03 10.54
CA SER A 43 2.31 35.64 10.77
C SER A 43 2.19 34.98 9.41
N ALA A 44 3.31 34.55 8.85
CA ALA A 44 3.29 33.40 7.95
C ALA A 44 2.49 32.33 8.68
N ALA A 45 1.25 32.09 8.22
CA ALA A 45 0.42 31.01 8.72
C ALA A 45 1.33 29.77 8.71
N GLU A 46 1.60 29.25 9.91
CA GLU A 46 2.43 28.07 10.10
C GLU A 46 1.91 27.01 9.14
N ALA A 47 2.63 26.74 8.06
CA ALA A 47 2.09 25.93 6.97
C ALA A 47 1.64 24.59 7.56
N THR A 48 0.32 24.35 7.54
CA THR A 48 -0.30 23.16 8.12
C THR A 48 0.46 21.94 7.62
N ASN A 49 0.98 21.12 8.54
CA ASN A 49 1.65 19.89 8.15
C ASN A 49 0.60 18.85 7.76
N ILE A 50 0.20 18.86 6.49
CA ILE A 50 -0.87 17.99 6.01
C ILE A 50 -0.44 16.53 6.09
N CYS A 51 0.80 16.22 5.72
CA CYS A 51 1.32 14.86 5.83
C CYS A 51 1.21 14.32 7.27
N LEU A 52 1.65 15.10 8.26
CA LEU A 52 1.57 14.68 9.66
C LEU A 52 0.12 14.65 10.19
N GLN A 53 -0.76 15.53 9.70
CA GLN A 53 -2.18 15.48 10.04
C GLN A 53 -2.80 14.18 9.53
N THR A 54 -2.55 13.81 8.27
CA THR A 54 -2.98 12.52 7.69
C THR A 54 -2.48 11.34 8.52
N ALA A 55 -1.20 11.35 8.93
CA ALA A 55 -0.64 10.30 9.78
C ALA A 55 -1.34 10.19 11.15
N ARG A 56 -1.68 11.32 11.78
CA ARG A 56 -2.42 11.35 13.06
C ARG A 56 -3.85 10.85 12.90
N ASP A 57 -4.51 11.20 11.81
CA ASP A 57 -5.87 10.75 11.51
C ASP A 57 -5.88 9.23 11.26
N ALA A 58 -4.89 8.70 10.55
CA ALA A 58 -4.69 7.26 10.38
C ALA A 58 -4.45 6.54 11.72
N LEU A 59 -3.59 7.09 12.59
CA LEU A 59 -3.36 6.55 13.94
C LEU A 59 -4.66 6.52 14.77
N ALA A 60 -5.43 7.61 14.75
CA ALA A 60 -6.69 7.69 15.49
C ALA A 60 -7.72 6.69 14.97
N SER A 61 -7.80 6.50 13.65
CA SER A 61 -8.65 5.50 13.01
C SER A 61 -8.23 4.08 13.41
N CYS A 62 -6.95 3.74 13.26
CA CYS A 62 -6.38 2.44 13.61
C CYS A 62 -6.68 2.07 15.08
N ARG A 63 -6.42 2.99 16.02
CA ARG A 63 -6.72 2.75 17.45
C ARG A 63 -8.21 2.57 17.73
N SER A 64 -9.08 3.22 16.95
CA SER A 64 -10.53 3.08 17.08
C SER A 64 -10.99 1.73 16.54
N ALA A 65 -10.43 1.27 15.41
CA ALA A 65 -10.67 -0.06 14.85
C ALA A 65 -10.25 -1.16 15.84
N ALA A 66 -9.00 -1.11 16.35
CA ALA A 66 -8.51 -2.09 17.34
C ALA A 66 -9.43 -2.22 18.57
N ARG A 67 -9.94 -1.10 19.08
CA ARG A 67 -10.90 -1.09 20.21
C ARG A 67 -12.27 -1.65 19.83
N SER A 68 -12.71 -1.41 18.61
CA SER A 68 -13.96 -1.99 18.07
C SER A 68 -13.84 -3.51 17.99
N ASP A 69 -12.73 -4.02 17.43
CA ASP A 69 -12.48 -5.46 17.28
C ASP A 69 -12.38 -6.15 18.63
N TYR A 70 -11.71 -5.53 19.60
CA TYR A 70 -11.68 -5.99 20.98
C TYR A 70 -13.08 -6.16 21.59
N GLN A 71 -13.98 -5.19 21.38
CA GLN A 71 -15.35 -5.29 21.89
C GLN A 71 -16.12 -6.44 21.26
N VAL A 72 -15.94 -6.67 19.95
CA VAL A 72 -16.52 -7.82 19.25
C VAL A 72 -15.94 -9.13 19.78
N ALA A 73 -14.63 -9.19 20.02
CA ALA A 73 -13.94 -10.37 20.57
C ALA A 73 -14.49 -10.74 21.95
N LEU A 74 -14.64 -9.76 22.86
CA LEU A 74 -15.30 -10.00 24.16
C LEU A 74 -16.73 -10.52 24.01
N GLY A 75 -17.49 -9.97 23.07
CA GLY A 75 -18.84 -10.47 22.72
C GLY A 75 -18.83 -11.94 22.28
N LYS A 76 -17.81 -12.38 21.53
CA LYS A 76 -17.60 -13.79 21.18
C LYS A 76 -17.27 -14.62 22.43
N CYS A 77 -16.39 -14.14 23.31
CA CYS A 77 -15.99 -14.85 24.53
C CYS A 77 -17.18 -15.14 25.46
N ILE A 78 -18.12 -14.19 25.62
CA ILE A 78 -19.34 -14.37 26.44
C ILE A 78 -20.15 -15.62 26.01
N ASN A 79 -20.12 -15.97 24.72
CA ASN A 79 -20.84 -17.11 24.17
C ASN A 79 -20.13 -18.47 24.36
N ILE A 80 -18.95 -18.48 24.99
CA ILE A 80 -18.24 -19.72 25.34
C ILE A 80 -18.77 -20.24 26.68
N SER A 81 -19.32 -21.45 26.71
CA SER A 81 -19.96 -22.03 27.90
C SER A 81 -18.96 -22.44 28.98
N ASP A 82 -17.82 -23.02 28.58
CA ASP A 82 -16.74 -23.40 29.50
C ASP A 82 -16.04 -22.17 30.08
N SER A 83 -15.96 -22.09 31.41
CA SER A 83 -15.43 -20.91 32.10
C SER A 83 -13.93 -20.70 31.92
N THR A 84 -13.18 -21.79 31.74
CA THR A 84 -11.72 -21.72 31.56
C THR A 84 -11.42 -21.24 30.15
N ALA A 85 -12.07 -21.81 29.14
CA ALA A 85 -11.97 -21.39 27.75
C ALA A 85 -12.44 -19.94 27.55
N ARG A 86 -13.51 -19.51 28.25
CA ARG A 86 -13.94 -18.11 28.24
C ARG A 86 -12.86 -17.17 28.76
N ARG A 87 -12.23 -17.50 29.90
CA ARG A 87 -11.14 -16.68 30.45
C ARG A 87 -9.97 -16.60 29.48
N SER A 88 -9.56 -17.72 28.88
CA SER A 88 -8.50 -17.71 27.88
C SER A 88 -8.85 -16.87 26.65
N CYS A 89 -10.11 -16.88 26.21
CA CYS A 89 -10.59 -16.00 25.14
C CYS A 89 -10.48 -14.51 25.52
N GLU A 90 -10.87 -14.15 26.75
CA GLU A 90 -10.78 -12.77 27.25
C GLU A 90 -9.32 -12.29 27.37
N GLU A 91 -8.42 -13.18 27.83
CA GLU A 91 -6.97 -12.95 27.88
C GLU A 91 -6.39 -12.75 26.48
N GLN A 92 -6.75 -13.61 25.52
CA GLN A 92 -6.32 -13.47 24.13
C GLN A 92 -6.82 -12.16 23.51
N ALA A 93 -8.11 -11.83 23.67
CA ALA A 93 -8.65 -10.58 23.15
C ALA A 93 -7.92 -9.35 23.71
N ALA A 94 -7.51 -9.38 24.98
CA ALA A 94 -6.74 -8.30 25.58
C ALA A 94 -5.31 -8.20 25.04
N ALA A 95 -4.67 -9.34 24.74
CA ALA A 95 -3.38 -9.41 24.07
C ALA A 95 -3.49 -8.85 22.64
N ASP A 96 -4.47 -9.31 21.86
CA ASP A 96 -4.71 -8.85 20.48
C ASP A 96 -4.93 -7.33 20.43
N LEU A 97 -5.66 -6.76 21.40
CA LEU A 97 -5.82 -5.32 21.51
C LEU A 97 -4.49 -4.61 21.78
N ALA A 98 -3.67 -5.14 22.68
CA ALA A 98 -2.39 -4.54 23.02
C ALA A 98 -1.46 -4.54 21.80
N ASP A 99 -1.37 -5.67 21.10
CA ASP A 99 -0.57 -5.83 19.89
C ASP A 99 -1.06 -4.89 18.79
N ALA A 100 -2.37 -4.84 18.52
CA ALA A 100 -2.94 -3.93 17.52
C ALA A 100 -2.68 -2.45 17.85
N LEU A 101 -2.74 -2.05 19.12
CA LEU A 101 -2.43 -0.67 19.54
C LEU A 101 -0.95 -0.32 19.36
N ASP A 102 -0.05 -1.29 19.53
CA ASP A 102 1.38 -1.16 19.29
C ASP A 102 1.67 -1.03 17.79
N THR A 103 1.09 -1.92 16.95
CA THR A 103 1.14 -1.81 15.49
C THR A 103 0.64 -0.45 15.00
N CYS A 104 -0.48 0.06 15.54
CA CYS A 104 -0.96 1.39 15.21
C CYS A 104 0.08 2.49 15.52
N GLN A 105 0.78 2.38 16.65
CA GLN A 105 1.79 3.34 17.06
C GLN A 105 3.05 3.25 16.18
N GLY A 106 3.53 2.04 15.89
CA GLY A 106 4.64 1.83 14.94
C GLY A 106 4.30 2.39 13.55
N GLY A 107 3.07 2.15 13.07
CA GLY A 107 2.61 2.67 11.78
C GLY A 107 2.54 4.20 11.73
N PHE A 108 2.27 4.85 12.87
CA PHE A 108 2.36 6.30 12.97
C PHE A 108 3.81 6.80 12.87
N GLU A 109 4.75 6.10 13.50
CA GLU A 109 6.17 6.44 13.50
C GLU A 109 6.77 6.31 12.10
N VAL A 110 6.44 5.25 11.37
CA VAL A 110 6.81 5.07 9.96
C VAL A 110 6.26 6.24 9.11
N ARG A 111 4.96 6.54 9.21
CA ARG A 111 4.36 7.68 8.47
C ARG A 111 5.01 9.01 8.85
N GLN A 112 5.33 9.23 10.12
CA GLN A 112 6.01 10.44 10.58
C GLN A 112 7.41 10.57 9.98
N ALA A 113 8.19 9.48 9.97
CA ALA A 113 9.51 9.44 9.34
C ALA A 113 9.41 9.71 7.83
N SER A 114 8.44 9.10 7.15
CA SER A 114 8.17 9.35 5.73
C SER A 114 7.81 10.80 5.45
N CYS A 115 7.01 11.46 6.30
CA CYS A 115 6.71 12.89 6.18
C CYS A 115 7.96 13.78 6.36
N GLN A 116 8.93 13.38 7.18
CA GLN A 116 10.18 14.14 7.34
C GLN A 116 11.02 14.09 6.06
N LYS A 117 11.05 12.94 5.37
CA LYS A 117 11.78 12.76 4.12
C LYS A 117 11.07 13.38 2.91
N LEU A 118 9.74 13.18 2.80
CA LEU A 118 8.94 13.58 1.63
C LEU A 118 8.37 15.00 1.75
N GLY A 119 8.45 15.61 2.93
CA GLY A 119 7.95 16.95 3.21
C GLY A 119 6.51 16.99 3.74
N ARG A 120 6.08 18.21 4.07
CA ARG A 120 4.83 18.49 4.82
C ARG A 120 3.56 18.53 3.96
N GLY A 121 3.72 18.46 2.64
CA GLY A 121 2.65 18.67 1.66
C GLY A 121 1.67 17.50 1.56
N ARG A 122 0.62 17.70 0.74
CA ARG A 122 -0.27 16.61 0.32
C ARG A 122 0.46 15.72 -0.66
N TYR A 123 0.22 14.41 -0.57
CA TYR A 123 0.55 13.51 -1.66
C TYR A 123 -0.62 13.50 -2.65
N ASP A 124 -0.46 14.22 -3.76
CA ASP A 124 -1.46 14.31 -4.83
C ASP A 124 -0.75 14.47 -6.18
N PRO A 125 -0.17 13.38 -6.72
CA PRO A 125 0.54 13.43 -7.98
C PRO A 125 -0.40 13.82 -9.13
N VAL A 126 0.09 14.69 -10.01
CA VAL A 126 -0.67 15.11 -11.19
C VAL A 126 -0.54 14.03 -12.27
N ILE A 127 -1.63 13.35 -12.57
CA ILE A 127 -1.71 12.35 -13.63
C ILE A 127 -2.28 12.99 -14.89
N ASP A 128 -1.44 13.19 -15.91
CA ASP A 128 -1.88 13.47 -17.29
C ASP A 128 -1.76 12.18 -18.10
N PRO A 129 -2.86 11.54 -18.50
CA PRO A 129 -2.81 10.29 -19.26
C PRO A 129 -1.97 10.32 -20.53
N LYS A 130 -1.77 11.49 -21.14
CA LYS A 130 -0.95 11.63 -22.35
C LYS A 130 0.53 11.44 -22.09
N ASN A 131 0.96 11.51 -20.83
CA ASN A 131 2.35 11.34 -20.43
C ASN A 131 2.73 9.87 -20.19
N PHE A 132 1.79 8.93 -20.32
CA PHE A 132 2.03 7.53 -19.99
C PHE A 132 2.04 6.65 -21.24
N THR A 133 2.79 5.55 -21.14
CA THR A 133 2.90 4.50 -22.15
C THR A 133 2.82 3.11 -21.49
N THR A 134 2.40 2.13 -22.28
CA THR A 134 2.43 0.70 -21.90
C THR A 134 3.74 0.02 -22.28
N THR A 135 4.65 0.71 -22.98
CA THR A 135 6.02 0.22 -23.17
C THR A 135 6.83 0.58 -21.94
N ILE A 136 7.07 -0.41 -21.07
CA ILE A 136 7.80 -0.23 -19.82
C ILE A 136 9.22 -0.79 -20.02
N ASP A 137 10.15 0.09 -20.40
CA ASP A 137 11.55 -0.20 -20.73
C ASP A 137 12.54 0.36 -19.69
N ASN A 138 12.03 0.72 -18.50
CA ASN A 138 12.84 1.19 -17.38
C ASN A 138 14.02 0.23 -17.10
N PRO A 139 15.25 0.74 -16.90
CA PRO A 139 16.45 -0.09 -16.79
C PRO A 139 16.45 -1.04 -15.58
N TYR A 140 15.68 -0.77 -14.52
CA TYR A 140 15.62 -1.60 -13.32
C TYR A 140 14.26 -2.26 -13.10
N PHE A 141 13.26 -1.98 -13.93
CA PHE A 141 11.93 -2.61 -13.85
C PHE A 141 11.28 -2.74 -15.24
N PRO A 142 11.92 -3.43 -16.20
CA PRO A 142 11.35 -3.62 -17.52
C PRO A 142 10.20 -4.64 -17.45
N LEU A 143 9.04 -4.31 -18.04
CA LEU A 143 7.87 -5.19 -18.07
C LEU A 143 7.50 -5.50 -19.52
N VAL A 144 8.17 -6.50 -20.10
CA VAL A 144 7.89 -6.96 -21.47
C VAL A 144 6.76 -8.00 -21.44
N PRO A 145 5.62 -7.75 -22.10
CA PRO A 145 4.51 -8.71 -22.18
C PRO A 145 4.95 -10.11 -22.65
N GLY A 146 4.42 -11.15 -22.01
CA GLY A 146 4.79 -12.55 -22.24
C GLY A 146 6.03 -13.00 -21.46
N THR A 147 6.61 -12.14 -20.62
CA THR A 147 7.72 -12.49 -19.72
C THR A 147 7.18 -12.94 -18.38
N THR A 148 7.66 -14.07 -17.86
CA THR A 148 7.33 -14.57 -16.52
C THR A 148 8.61 -14.75 -15.73
N PHE A 149 8.63 -14.19 -14.53
CA PHE A 149 9.67 -14.37 -13.53
C PHE A 149 9.15 -15.40 -12.51
N THR A 150 10.02 -16.26 -12.03
CA THR A 150 9.66 -17.20 -10.96
C THR A 150 10.69 -17.08 -9.86
N TYR A 151 10.20 -16.84 -8.66
CA TYR A 151 10.98 -16.74 -7.45
C TYR A 151 10.69 -17.94 -6.55
N LEU A 152 11.67 -18.32 -5.74
CA LEU A 152 11.55 -19.43 -4.82
C LEU A 152 12.38 -19.17 -3.57
N THR A 153 11.79 -19.40 -2.40
CA THR A 153 12.54 -19.41 -1.16
C THR A 153 13.52 -20.59 -1.13
N PRO A 154 14.72 -20.46 -0.51
CA PRO A 154 15.70 -21.54 -0.48
C PRO A 154 15.22 -22.87 0.13
N ASN A 155 14.20 -22.83 0.99
CA ASN A 155 13.57 -24.02 1.57
C ASN A 155 12.51 -24.66 0.64
N GLY A 156 12.23 -24.06 -0.52
CA GLY A 156 11.24 -24.50 -1.50
C GLY A 156 9.79 -24.31 -1.06
N ARG A 157 9.53 -23.56 0.01
CA ARG A 157 8.21 -23.42 0.63
C ARG A 157 7.33 -22.42 -0.09
N ILE A 158 7.88 -21.26 -0.46
CA ILE A 158 7.13 -20.17 -1.09
C ILE A 158 7.66 -20.00 -2.51
N LYS A 159 6.75 -20.00 -3.48
CA LYS A 159 7.02 -19.79 -4.90
C LYS A 159 6.14 -18.66 -5.41
N ASP A 160 6.74 -17.59 -5.88
CA ASP A 160 6.08 -16.48 -6.56
C ASP A 160 6.24 -16.64 -8.08
N VAL A 161 5.14 -16.44 -8.81
CA VAL A 161 5.11 -16.37 -10.28
C VAL A 161 4.59 -15.01 -10.73
N PHE A 162 5.52 -14.10 -11.02
CA PHE A 162 5.25 -12.76 -11.54
C PHE A 162 5.19 -12.75 -13.08
N ALA A 163 3.98 -12.74 -13.66
CA ALA A 163 3.75 -12.85 -15.09
C ALA A 163 3.29 -11.52 -15.73
N VAL A 164 4.11 -10.94 -16.60
CA VAL A 164 3.74 -9.75 -17.39
C VAL A 164 2.80 -10.18 -18.51
N THR A 165 1.52 -9.83 -18.40
CA THR A 165 0.50 -10.30 -19.35
C THR A 165 0.45 -9.44 -20.62
N HIS A 166 -0.25 -9.91 -21.65
CA HIS A 166 -0.62 -9.09 -22.83
C HIS A 166 -1.85 -8.21 -22.58
N HIS A 167 -2.44 -8.26 -21.37
CA HIS A 167 -3.62 -7.49 -21.01
C HIS A 167 -3.24 -6.09 -20.53
N THR A 168 -4.16 -5.16 -20.75
CA THR A 168 -4.07 -3.80 -20.23
C THR A 168 -5.40 -3.39 -19.62
N ARG A 169 -5.36 -2.44 -18.69
CA ARG A 169 -6.54 -1.86 -18.04
C ARG A 169 -6.40 -0.34 -17.94
N VAL A 170 -7.51 0.38 -18.16
CA VAL A 170 -7.53 1.83 -17.96
C VAL A 170 -7.83 2.13 -16.48
N ILE A 171 -6.91 2.79 -15.78
CA ILE A 171 -7.03 3.21 -14.38
C ILE A 171 -6.67 4.68 -14.29
N ASN A 172 -7.52 5.48 -13.64
CA ASN A 172 -7.37 6.93 -13.56
C ASN A 172 -7.11 7.60 -14.94
N GLY A 173 -7.71 7.06 -16.00
CA GLY A 173 -7.53 7.52 -17.39
C GLY A 173 -6.27 7.04 -18.09
N VAL A 174 -5.34 6.37 -17.40
CA VAL A 174 -4.09 5.82 -17.95
C VAL A 174 -4.28 4.37 -18.36
N THR A 175 -3.83 3.98 -19.56
CA THR A 175 -3.74 2.56 -19.94
C THR A 175 -2.52 1.95 -19.25
N CYS A 176 -2.74 0.96 -18.39
CA CYS A 176 -1.71 0.27 -17.62
C CYS A 176 -1.50 -1.16 -18.12
N VAL A 177 -0.24 -1.61 -18.13
CA VAL A 177 0.14 -3.03 -18.30
C VAL A 177 -0.33 -3.80 -17.07
N GLN A 178 -0.98 -4.94 -17.30
CA GLN A 178 -1.37 -5.85 -16.24
C GLN A 178 -0.26 -6.89 -16.01
N VAL A 179 0.19 -7.01 -14.78
CA VAL A 179 0.95 -8.17 -14.30
C VAL A 179 0.01 -9.06 -13.50
N HIS A 180 0.19 -10.36 -13.60
CA HIS A 180 -0.48 -11.35 -12.76
C HIS A 180 0.58 -11.97 -11.85
N ASP A 181 0.50 -11.65 -10.56
CA ASP A 181 1.32 -12.24 -9.51
C ASP A 181 0.54 -13.37 -8.83
N SER A 182 1.22 -14.47 -8.54
CA SER A 182 0.64 -15.67 -7.95
C SER A 182 1.62 -16.29 -6.97
N VAL A 183 1.30 -16.20 -5.68
CA VAL A 183 2.11 -16.77 -4.61
C VAL A 183 1.55 -18.12 -4.19
N TYR A 184 2.44 -19.10 -4.14
CA TYR A 184 2.15 -20.46 -3.69
C TYR A 184 2.94 -20.78 -2.43
N THR A 185 2.25 -21.26 -1.39
CA THR A 185 2.87 -21.79 -0.18
C THR A 185 2.64 -23.28 -0.09
N ASN A 186 3.70 -24.08 -0.08
CA ASN A 186 3.65 -25.56 -0.15
C ASN A 186 2.78 -26.07 -1.32
N ASP A 187 2.95 -25.46 -2.50
CA ASP A 187 2.19 -25.72 -3.74
C ASP A 187 0.68 -25.39 -3.70
N GLU A 188 0.19 -24.77 -2.62
CA GLU A 188 -1.15 -24.21 -2.55
C GLU A 188 -1.13 -22.72 -2.93
N LEU A 189 -2.05 -22.28 -3.79
CA LEU A 189 -2.19 -20.86 -4.13
C LEU A 189 -2.70 -20.09 -2.91
N THR A 190 -1.87 -19.20 -2.38
CA THR A 190 -2.16 -18.38 -1.20
C THR A 190 -2.40 -16.92 -1.53
N GLU A 191 -1.95 -16.44 -2.69
CA GLU A 191 -2.23 -15.09 -3.17
C GLU A 191 -2.42 -15.08 -4.68
N ASN A 192 -3.31 -14.21 -5.17
CA ASN A 192 -3.61 -14.07 -6.58
C ASN A 192 -3.91 -12.60 -6.91
N THR A 193 -2.92 -11.91 -7.46
CA THR A 193 -2.90 -10.45 -7.56
C THR A 193 -2.79 -9.99 -9.01
N LEU A 194 -3.58 -8.98 -9.36
CA LEU A 194 -3.46 -8.27 -10.63
C LEU A 194 -2.93 -6.86 -10.40
N ASP A 195 -1.70 -6.63 -10.80
CA ASP A 195 -1.01 -5.34 -10.67
C ASP A 195 -1.08 -4.53 -11.94
N PHE A 196 -1.14 -3.21 -11.80
CA PHE A 196 -1.28 -2.31 -12.93
C PHE A 196 -0.18 -1.26 -12.95
N PHE A 197 0.68 -1.33 -13.96
CA PHE A 197 1.82 -0.42 -14.12
C PHE A 197 1.74 0.42 -15.40
N ALA A 198 2.29 1.62 -15.38
CA ALA A 198 2.54 2.40 -16.59
C ALA A 198 3.82 3.21 -16.45
N GLN A 199 4.54 3.43 -17.54
CA GLN A 199 5.74 4.26 -17.54
C GLN A 199 5.41 5.66 -18.05
N ASP A 200 5.90 6.69 -17.37
CA ASP A 200 5.76 8.07 -17.83
C ASP A 200 6.86 8.46 -18.85
N ARG A 201 6.74 9.64 -19.45
CA ARG A 201 7.71 10.20 -20.41
C ARG A 201 9.08 10.51 -19.82
N GLU A 202 9.18 10.64 -18.49
CA GLU A 202 10.46 10.83 -17.80
C GLU A 202 11.14 9.48 -17.53
N GLY A 203 10.40 8.38 -17.65
CA GLY A 203 10.84 7.00 -17.46
C GLY A 203 10.59 6.46 -16.06
N ASN A 204 9.80 7.14 -15.22
CA ASN A 204 9.33 6.57 -13.97
C ASN A 204 8.31 5.49 -14.28
N VAL A 205 8.43 4.33 -13.63
CA VAL A 205 7.38 3.32 -13.63
C VAL A 205 6.46 3.62 -12.46
N TRP A 206 5.20 3.84 -12.76
CA TRP A 206 4.15 4.12 -11.79
C TRP A 206 3.33 2.88 -11.52
N TYR A 207 2.98 2.66 -10.26
CA TYR A 207 2.07 1.63 -9.81
C TYR A 207 0.70 2.23 -9.58
N PHE A 208 -0.24 1.89 -10.45
CA PHE A 208 -1.60 2.44 -10.46
C PHE A 208 -2.56 1.70 -9.53
N GLY A 209 -2.09 0.64 -8.89
CA GLY A 209 -2.82 -0.16 -7.94
C GLY A 209 -2.87 -1.62 -8.31
N GLU A 210 -3.60 -2.36 -7.50
CA GLU A 210 -3.73 -3.80 -7.54
C GLU A 210 -5.13 -4.26 -7.21
N ASN A 211 -5.42 -5.49 -7.62
CA ASN A 211 -6.59 -6.24 -7.20
C ASN A 211 -6.12 -7.61 -6.73
N THR A 212 -5.88 -7.71 -5.43
CA THR A 212 -5.36 -8.90 -4.73
C THR A 212 -6.48 -9.72 -4.10
N ALA A 213 -6.19 -11.00 -3.92
CA ALA A 213 -6.99 -11.94 -3.18
C ALA A 213 -6.06 -12.92 -2.46
N GLU A 214 -6.07 -12.87 -1.13
CA GLU A 214 -5.42 -13.88 -0.29
C GLU A 214 -6.37 -15.06 -0.09
N LEU A 215 -5.78 -16.26 -0.09
CA LEU A 215 -6.49 -17.53 -0.09
C LEU A 215 -6.00 -18.40 1.06
N GLU A 216 -6.94 -18.98 1.80
CA GLU A 216 -6.69 -20.02 2.79
C GLU A 216 -7.50 -21.27 2.45
N ASN A 217 -6.85 -22.42 2.29
CA ASN A 217 -7.50 -23.68 1.94
C ASN A 217 -8.32 -23.58 0.63
N GLY A 218 -7.80 -22.81 -0.33
CA GLY A 218 -8.45 -22.51 -1.61
C GLY A 218 -9.70 -21.62 -1.54
N LEU A 219 -9.98 -20.99 -0.40
CA LEU A 219 -11.09 -20.05 -0.21
C LEU A 219 -10.58 -18.63 -0.02
N LEU A 220 -11.34 -17.65 -0.52
CA LEU A 220 -11.06 -16.23 -0.30
C LEU A 220 -11.02 -15.92 1.19
N ALA A 221 -9.84 -15.55 1.69
CA ALA A 221 -9.62 -15.12 3.06
C ALA A 221 -9.81 -13.60 3.16
N THR A 222 -9.11 -12.83 2.32
CA THR A 222 -9.21 -11.36 2.28
C THR A 222 -8.90 -10.80 0.89
N ILE A 223 -9.24 -9.53 0.69
CA ILE A 223 -8.86 -8.69 -0.46
C ILE A 223 -8.18 -7.39 -0.02
N GLU A 224 -7.82 -7.30 1.28
CA GLU A 224 -7.04 -6.19 1.82
C GLU A 224 -5.75 -6.01 1.01
N GLY A 225 -5.26 -4.77 0.90
CA GLY A 225 -4.23 -4.39 -0.08
C GLY A 225 -4.81 -3.83 -1.37
N SER A 226 -5.91 -4.40 -1.88
CA SER A 226 -6.50 -3.97 -3.15
C SER A 226 -6.82 -2.47 -3.19
N PHE A 227 -6.23 -1.75 -4.15
CA PHE A 227 -6.49 -0.33 -4.38
C PHE A 227 -6.38 0.03 -5.86
N LEU A 228 -7.06 1.09 -6.29
CA LEU A 228 -6.88 1.63 -7.64
C LEU A 228 -6.81 3.15 -7.59
N SER A 229 -5.74 3.70 -8.17
CA SER A 229 -5.54 5.15 -8.30
C SER A 229 -6.79 5.84 -8.87
N GLY A 230 -7.19 6.94 -8.23
CA GLY A 230 -8.37 7.71 -8.61
C GLY A 230 -9.70 7.20 -8.03
N LEU A 231 -9.72 6.05 -7.36
CA LEU A 231 -10.85 5.59 -6.54
C LEU A 231 -10.56 5.89 -5.06
N ASN A 232 -11.58 6.20 -4.26
CA ASN A 232 -11.46 6.45 -2.81
C ASN A 232 -10.42 7.49 -2.36
N ASN A 233 -9.91 8.31 -3.29
CA ASN A 233 -8.74 9.19 -3.14
C ASN A 233 -7.39 8.46 -3.02
N ASP A 234 -7.34 7.18 -3.36
CA ASP A 234 -6.10 6.45 -3.56
C ASP A 234 -5.29 7.05 -4.71
N LYS A 235 -3.97 7.01 -4.59
CA LYS A 235 -3.05 7.61 -5.56
C LYS A 235 -2.01 6.58 -5.98
N ALA A 236 -1.70 6.62 -7.27
CA ALA A 236 -0.57 5.87 -7.81
C ALA A 236 0.74 6.36 -7.18
N GLY A 237 1.66 5.44 -6.91
CA GLY A 237 3.04 5.74 -6.55
C GLY A 237 4.02 5.40 -7.65
N ILE A 238 5.30 5.58 -7.38
CA ILE A 238 6.40 5.22 -8.28
C ILE A 238 6.95 3.88 -7.79
N ILE A 239 6.91 2.82 -8.60
CA ILE A 239 7.55 1.55 -8.25
C ILE A 239 9.06 1.59 -8.56
N MET A 240 9.46 2.33 -9.59
CA MET A 240 10.87 2.47 -9.97
C MET A 240 11.15 3.78 -10.70
N LYS A 241 12.22 4.48 -10.31
CA LYS A 241 12.72 5.69 -10.98
C LYS A 241 13.54 5.33 -12.24
N PRO A 242 13.63 6.21 -13.25
CA PRO A 242 14.45 5.99 -14.46
C PRO A 242 15.95 5.98 -14.17
N HIS A 243 16.37 6.84 -13.24
CA HIS A 243 17.75 7.03 -12.83
C HIS A 243 17.84 7.07 -11.32
N PRO A 244 17.66 5.91 -10.63
CA PRO A 244 17.70 5.88 -9.18
C PRO A 244 19.08 6.31 -8.66
N ALA A 245 19.10 7.01 -7.54
CA ALA A 245 20.31 7.42 -6.84
C ALA A 245 20.22 7.08 -5.34
N PRO A 246 21.34 6.77 -4.67
CA PRO A 246 21.35 6.57 -3.22
C PRO A 246 20.68 7.74 -2.47
N GLY A 247 19.75 7.43 -1.59
CA GLY A 247 18.93 8.40 -0.84
C GLY A 247 17.64 8.81 -1.53
N ASP A 248 17.36 8.33 -2.75
CA ASP A 248 16.03 8.48 -3.35
C ASP A 248 14.98 7.76 -2.52
N PHE A 249 14.06 8.54 -1.93
CA PHE A 249 12.95 8.04 -1.12
C PHE A 249 11.61 8.43 -1.76
N TYR A 250 10.70 7.47 -1.91
CA TYR A 250 9.44 7.68 -2.60
C TYR A 250 8.34 6.73 -2.10
N ARG A 251 7.08 7.08 -2.40
CA ARG A 251 5.92 6.21 -2.20
C ARG A 251 5.78 5.30 -3.41
N GLN A 252 5.66 4.00 -3.17
CA GLN A 252 5.24 3.02 -4.18
C GLN A 252 3.71 3.00 -4.29
N GLU A 253 3.03 3.30 -3.19
CA GLU A 253 1.57 3.29 -3.09
C GLU A 253 1.03 4.40 -2.19
N PHE A 254 -0.26 4.68 -2.33
CA PHE A 254 -0.98 5.51 -1.37
C PHE A 254 -2.48 5.15 -1.37
N SER A 255 -2.85 4.20 -0.53
CA SER A 255 -4.21 3.92 -0.09
C SER A 255 -4.22 3.90 1.44
N LEU A 256 -4.65 5.00 2.05
CA LEU A 256 -4.44 5.26 3.48
C LEU A 256 -5.12 4.19 4.36
N GLY A 257 -4.31 3.43 5.10
CA GLY A 257 -4.72 2.33 5.97
C GLY A 257 -4.98 1.01 5.25
N ASN A 258 -4.61 0.91 3.97
CA ASN A 258 -4.88 -0.27 3.13
C ASN A 258 -3.68 -0.72 2.30
N ALA A 259 -2.93 0.21 1.68
CA ALA A 259 -1.75 -0.09 0.85
C ALA A 259 -0.80 1.14 0.87
N GLU A 260 0.36 1.04 1.52
CA GLU A 260 1.21 2.21 1.85
C GLU A 260 2.72 1.94 1.81
N ASP A 261 3.22 1.40 0.71
CA ASP A 261 4.63 1.09 0.60
C ASP A 261 5.53 2.30 0.28
N TYR A 262 6.72 2.29 0.89
CA TYR A 262 7.80 3.22 0.63
C TYR A 262 9.06 2.47 0.20
N ALA A 263 9.81 3.07 -0.72
CA ALA A 263 11.13 2.58 -1.13
C ALA A 263 12.22 3.64 -0.91
N GLU A 264 13.39 3.20 -0.43
CA GLU A 264 14.63 3.97 -0.38
C GLU A 264 15.73 3.28 -1.19
N THR A 265 16.26 3.97 -2.20
CA THR A 265 17.46 3.46 -2.90
C THR A 265 18.67 3.60 -2.00
N LEU A 266 19.31 2.47 -1.66
CA LEU A 266 20.49 2.44 -0.78
C LEU A 266 21.81 2.50 -1.56
N ASN A 267 21.91 1.72 -2.65
CA ASN A 267 23.10 1.71 -3.52
C ASN A 267 22.78 1.12 -4.90
N LEU A 268 23.75 1.21 -5.82
CA LEU A 268 23.66 0.71 -7.21
C LEU A 268 24.82 -0.23 -7.58
N ASN A 269 25.56 -0.73 -6.59
CA ASN A 269 26.79 -1.51 -6.79
C ASN A 269 26.73 -2.88 -6.08
N SER A 270 25.53 -3.34 -5.72
CA SER A 270 25.36 -4.62 -5.06
C SER A 270 25.68 -5.77 -6.03
N ARG A 271 26.27 -6.83 -5.48
CA ARG A 271 26.52 -8.09 -6.20
C ARG A 271 25.59 -9.14 -5.65
N VAL A 272 24.82 -9.78 -6.52
CA VAL A 272 23.79 -10.75 -6.15
C VAL A 272 24.07 -12.07 -6.84
N VAL A 273 23.89 -13.16 -6.10
CA VAL A 273 23.99 -14.53 -6.62
C VAL A 273 22.72 -15.24 -6.19
N VAL A 274 21.98 -15.74 -7.16
CA VAL A 274 20.72 -16.48 -7.02
C VAL A 274 20.74 -17.67 -7.99
N PRO A 275 19.82 -18.64 -7.89
CA PRO A 275 19.83 -19.81 -8.78
C PRO A 275 19.79 -19.46 -10.26
N TYR A 276 19.08 -18.39 -10.66
CA TYR A 276 19.03 -17.94 -12.04
C TYR A 276 20.38 -17.40 -12.57
N GLY A 277 21.24 -16.83 -11.71
CA GLY A 277 22.51 -16.30 -12.15
C GLY A 277 23.29 -15.43 -11.16
N ARG A 278 24.33 -14.77 -11.69
CA ARG A 278 25.17 -13.81 -10.97
C ARG A 278 25.01 -12.44 -11.59
N PHE A 279 24.69 -11.45 -10.76
CA PHE A 279 24.46 -10.07 -11.15
C PHE A 279 25.44 -9.15 -10.44
N ASN A 280 25.92 -8.14 -11.17
CA ASN A 280 26.73 -7.05 -10.64
C ASN A 280 25.98 -5.74 -10.84
N ASP A 281 26.40 -4.69 -10.14
CA ASP A 281 25.84 -3.34 -10.28
C ASP A 281 24.32 -3.30 -10.08
N CYS A 282 23.83 -4.14 -9.16
CA CYS A 282 22.42 -4.18 -8.79
C CYS A 282 22.07 -2.96 -7.96
N LEU A 283 20.89 -2.40 -8.24
CA LEU A 283 20.22 -1.49 -7.33
C LEU A 283 19.79 -2.28 -6.10
N LYS A 284 20.04 -1.71 -4.92
CA LYS A 284 19.49 -2.16 -3.66
C LYS A 284 18.48 -1.12 -3.17
N SER A 285 17.24 -1.53 -3.03
CA SER A 285 16.17 -0.77 -2.38
C SER A 285 15.94 -1.33 -0.98
N GLN A 286 15.59 -0.47 -0.04
CA GLN A 286 14.97 -0.87 1.21
C GLN A 286 13.51 -0.44 1.19
N GLU A 287 12.61 -1.37 1.49
CA GLU A 287 11.17 -1.15 1.46
C GLU A 287 10.57 -1.30 2.86
N THR A 288 9.58 -0.45 3.15
CA THR A 288 8.91 -0.35 4.45
C THR A 288 7.45 0.00 4.25
N THR A 289 6.60 -0.47 5.16
CA THR A 289 5.19 -0.13 5.20
C THR A 289 4.77 0.31 6.61
N PRO A 290 3.85 1.28 6.75
CA PRO A 290 3.30 1.64 8.04
C PRO A 290 2.15 0.71 8.46
N LEU A 291 1.77 -0.27 7.64
CA LEU A 291 0.75 -1.28 7.94
C LEU A 291 1.36 -2.43 8.75
N GLU A 292 2.60 -2.78 8.43
CA GLU A 292 3.44 -3.73 9.14
C GLU A 292 4.75 -3.04 9.55
N PRO A 293 4.79 -2.30 10.66
CA PRO A 293 5.91 -1.41 11.00
C PRO A 293 7.25 -2.12 11.24
N ASP A 294 7.18 -3.42 11.56
CA ASP A 294 8.35 -4.28 11.74
C ASP A 294 8.82 -4.90 10.41
N ALA A 295 8.00 -4.88 9.36
CA ALA A 295 8.37 -5.37 8.04
C ALA A 295 9.43 -4.45 7.42
N LEU A 296 10.56 -5.07 7.07
CA LEU A 296 11.70 -4.38 6.49
C LEU A 296 12.35 -5.29 5.46
N GLU A 297 12.24 -4.93 4.20
CA GLU A 297 12.76 -5.73 3.10
C GLU A 297 13.89 -5.01 2.38
N ASP A 298 14.92 -5.74 1.98
CA ASP A 298 15.84 -5.29 0.96
C ASP A 298 15.48 -5.98 -0.37
N LYS A 299 15.14 -5.20 -1.40
CA LYS A 299 14.96 -5.70 -2.77
C LYS A 299 16.15 -5.35 -3.64
N TYR A 300 16.56 -6.26 -4.49
CA TYR A 300 17.72 -6.11 -5.36
C TYR A 300 17.32 -6.21 -6.83
N TYR A 301 17.59 -5.17 -7.60
CA TYR A 301 17.21 -5.08 -9.00
C TYR A 301 18.44 -5.09 -9.90
N ALA A 302 18.49 -6.04 -10.84
CA ALA A 302 19.56 -6.11 -11.82
C ALA A 302 19.20 -5.32 -13.10
N PRO A 303 20.14 -4.52 -13.66
CA PRO A 303 19.91 -3.79 -14.89
C PRO A 303 19.44 -4.69 -16.04
N GLY A 304 18.36 -4.30 -16.72
CA GLY A 304 17.75 -5.01 -17.83
C GLY A 304 16.97 -6.27 -17.44
N VAL A 305 16.86 -6.59 -16.15
CA VAL A 305 16.16 -7.78 -15.66
C VAL A 305 14.98 -7.41 -14.77
N GLY A 306 15.18 -6.55 -13.76
CA GLY A 306 14.16 -6.34 -12.73
C GLY A 306 14.60 -6.87 -11.37
N ASN A 307 13.63 -7.16 -10.49
CA ASN A 307 13.91 -7.75 -9.18
C ASN A 307 14.54 -9.14 -9.36
N VAL A 308 15.66 -9.40 -8.68
CA VAL A 308 16.37 -10.68 -8.70
C VAL A 308 16.45 -11.34 -7.33
N LEU A 309 16.22 -10.59 -6.26
CA LEU A 309 16.30 -11.06 -4.88
C LEU A 309 15.55 -10.11 -3.95
N THR A 310 14.70 -10.67 -3.11
CA THR A 310 14.13 -10.00 -1.93
C THR A 310 14.71 -10.64 -0.66
N VAL A 311 15.01 -9.84 0.35
CA VAL A 311 15.51 -10.31 1.65
C VAL A 311 14.75 -9.62 2.77
N ASP A 312 14.02 -10.39 3.57
CA ASP A 312 13.46 -9.93 4.84
C ASP A 312 14.62 -9.69 5.82
N ARG A 313 14.72 -8.48 6.37
CA ARG A 313 15.81 -8.05 7.25
C ARG A 313 15.63 -8.48 8.70
N VAL A 314 14.43 -8.86 9.10
CA VAL A 314 14.09 -9.36 10.42
C VAL A 314 14.35 -10.87 10.47
N THR A 315 13.82 -11.63 9.52
CA THR A 315 13.91 -13.09 9.51
C THR A 315 15.14 -13.61 8.77
N GLY A 316 15.67 -12.85 7.82
CA GLY A 316 16.71 -13.30 6.89
C GLY A 316 16.18 -14.24 5.81
N GLU A 317 14.86 -14.43 5.70
CA GLU A 317 14.23 -15.16 4.61
C GLU A 317 14.55 -14.46 3.28
N ARG A 318 14.74 -15.28 2.25
CA ARG A 318 15.17 -14.83 0.92
C ARG A 318 14.16 -15.35 -0.08
N ASP A 319 13.78 -14.51 -1.01
CA ASP A 319 13.06 -14.93 -2.20
C ASP A 319 13.94 -14.70 -3.44
N GLU A 320 14.32 -15.78 -4.10
CA GLU A 320 15.41 -15.78 -5.08
C GLU A 320 14.88 -16.06 -6.49
N LEU A 321 15.27 -15.24 -7.46
CA LEU A 321 14.92 -15.50 -8.85
C LEU A 321 15.55 -16.83 -9.31
N ILE A 322 14.70 -17.75 -9.78
CA ILE A 322 15.12 -19.08 -10.25
C ILE A 322 14.98 -19.26 -11.76
N SER A 323 14.02 -18.60 -12.40
CA SER A 323 13.82 -18.67 -13.85
C SER A 323 13.16 -17.43 -14.41
N ILE A 324 13.49 -17.15 -15.68
CA ILE A 324 12.74 -16.23 -16.54
C ILE A 324 12.35 -17.00 -17.79
N THR A 325 11.07 -16.96 -18.15
CA THR A 325 10.56 -17.54 -19.40
C THR A 325 9.88 -16.47 -20.24
N THR A 326 9.95 -16.63 -21.55
CA THR A 326 9.29 -15.76 -22.54
C THR A 326 8.55 -16.62 -23.54
N GLU A 327 7.32 -16.22 -23.88
CA GLU A 327 6.46 -16.88 -24.88
C GLU A 327 6.99 -16.82 -26.32
#